data_AF-A0A811THN5-F1
#
_entry.id   AF-A0A811THN5-F1
#
_cell.length_a   1.000
_cell.length_b   1.000
_cell.length_c   1.000
_cell.angle_alpha   90.00
_cell.angle_beta   90.00
_cell.angle_gamma   90.00
#
_symmetry.space_group_name_H-M   'P 1'
#
loop_
_entity.id
_entity.type
_entity.pdbx_description
1 polymer ?
#
loop_
_entity_poly.entity_id
_entity_poly.type
_entity_poly.pdbx_seq_one_letter_code
_entity_poly.pdbx_strand_id
1 'polypeptide(L)'
;MWEVITLAAGLIFSLLLVKFLPYFFETRVPYEIIILIHFLCGVFVLSAVGMVFEEDSRIGGLLLASISIPLLYYFESTGRIIIGGLLVGIGVGCLLDLYVILKNRFDALAGISRTFLTGLFIIFIVYLSYGLFMELPSLYPIDIYRFITVFVSVIVLYVILLKKIVGINGEVFIFGPSRSGKSYSMVALHDQVVRSFGGYLKDEVIISSENMGEHRLADMIAKVEKGDALDATEADEMGIYTLAGKRMKASPVEITLIDYGGVQLPNINPEKYRESIAELSKRTEKKEAETEARVGSIEFLEELKEVLKKGSSNISYADVTDFVVPSYLYKRLKNAGKIIFLIDGDDILDFHESGRENLTKLFGHFGRIMEMLGNNKKYAMVVTKTDCYKDLTNILENSEEAEEIEKEIYQILTQLTTFKALEHRANKSTMHFYTVSVDATANCRTPQQIYPWRFDKIAKFAF
;
A
#
# COMPACT_ATOMS: atom_id res chain seq x y z
N MET A 1 11.12 -6.16 -18.70
CA MET A 1 12.53 -6.59 -18.48
C MET A 1 12.73 -7.26 -17.12
N TRP A 2 12.30 -6.66 -16.01
CA TRP A 2 12.43 -7.25 -14.66
C TRP A 2 11.70 -8.58 -14.45
N GLU A 3 10.51 -8.75 -15.03
CA GLU A 3 9.75 -10.01 -15.00
C GLU A 3 10.56 -11.16 -15.63
N VAL A 4 11.16 -10.93 -16.79
CA VAL A 4 11.99 -11.92 -17.52
C VAL A 4 13.22 -12.34 -16.70
N ILE A 5 13.92 -11.37 -16.11
CA ILE A 5 15.10 -11.65 -15.26
C ILE A 5 14.69 -12.46 -14.03
N THR A 6 13.56 -12.13 -13.42
CA THR A 6 13.08 -12.80 -12.20
C THR A 6 12.63 -14.23 -12.51
N LEU A 7 11.95 -14.44 -13.63
CA LEU A 7 11.51 -15.75 -14.09
C LEU A 7 12.72 -16.63 -14.44
N ALA A 8 13.73 -16.07 -15.11
CA ALA A 8 15.00 -16.76 -15.36
C ALA A 8 15.71 -17.15 -14.04
N ALA A 9 15.75 -16.26 -13.04
CA ALA A 9 16.33 -16.57 -11.74
C ALA A 9 15.57 -17.69 -11.00
N GLY A 10 14.23 -17.67 -11.06
CA GLY A 10 13.38 -18.72 -10.48
C GLY A 10 13.58 -20.08 -11.16
N LEU A 11 13.70 -20.12 -12.49
CA LEU A 11 14.05 -21.32 -13.25
C LEU A 11 15.46 -21.83 -12.93
N ILE A 12 16.44 -20.94 -12.81
CA ILE A 12 17.79 -21.34 -12.38
C ILE A 12 17.74 -21.95 -10.98
N PHE A 13 16.95 -21.39 -10.07
CA PHE A 13 16.74 -21.96 -8.74
C PHE A 13 16.12 -23.36 -8.83
N SER A 14 15.04 -23.51 -9.60
CA SER A 14 14.36 -24.80 -9.73
C SER A 14 15.27 -25.86 -10.33
N LEU A 15 16.07 -25.51 -11.35
CA LEU A 15 17.04 -26.41 -11.96
C LEU A 15 18.16 -26.80 -10.99
N LEU A 16 18.64 -25.87 -10.18
CA LEU A 16 19.57 -26.19 -9.10
C LEU A 16 18.92 -27.17 -8.12
N LEU A 17 17.71 -26.90 -7.63
CA LEU A 17 17.02 -27.81 -6.71
C LEU A 17 16.81 -29.21 -7.32
N VAL A 18 16.36 -29.28 -8.57
CA VAL A 18 16.18 -30.53 -9.32
C VAL A 18 17.48 -31.32 -9.43
N LYS A 19 18.60 -30.65 -9.65
CA LYS A 19 19.92 -31.30 -9.70
C LYS A 19 20.31 -31.95 -8.36
N PHE A 20 19.86 -31.39 -7.23
CA PHE A 20 20.23 -31.89 -5.89
C PHE A 20 19.19 -32.83 -5.27
N LEU A 21 17.98 -32.85 -5.81
CA LEU A 21 16.90 -33.73 -5.41
C LEU A 21 17.26 -35.24 -5.40
N PRO A 22 18.08 -35.78 -6.32
CA PRO A 22 18.56 -37.16 -6.21
C PRO A 22 19.27 -37.45 -4.89
N TYR A 23 20.21 -36.60 -4.46
CA TYR A 23 20.93 -36.74 -3.19
C TYR A 23 19.98 -36.65 -1.99
N PHE A 24 19.00 -35.75 -2.07
CA PHE A 24 17.92 -35.64 -1.09
C PHE A 24 17.23 -37.00 -0.93
N PHE A 25 16.88 -37.68 -2.02
CA PHE A 25 16.21 -38.97 -1.94
C PHE A 25 17.08 -40.17 -1.56
N GLU A 26 18.37 -40.16 -1.89
CA GLU A 26 19.30 -41.22 -1.46
C GLU A 26 19.45 -41.28 0.06
N THR A 27 19.26 -40.15 0.75
CA THR A 27 19.33 -40.04 2.22
C THR A 27 18.12 -40.63 2.98
N ARG A 28 17.22 -41.38 2.32
CA ARG A 28 16.00 -41.97 2.92
C ARG A 28 15.15 -40.94 3.68
N VAL A 29 14.79 -39.86 3.00
CA VAL A 29 13.94 -38.81 3.58
C VAL A 29 12.62 -39.42 4.10
N PRO A 30 12.18 -39.06 5.32
CA PRO A 30 10.90 -39.45 5.86
C PRO A 30 9.75 -39.09 4.91
N TYR A 31 8.77 -39.99 4.82
CA TYR A 31 7.62 -39.85 3.92
C TYR A 31 6.85 -38.53 4.16
N GLU A 32 6.79 -38.09 5.42
CA GLU A 32 6.14 -36.87 5.88
C GLU A 32 6.75 -35.61 5.23
N ILE A 33 8.06 -35.61 5.00
CA ILE A 33 8.76 -34.45 4.42
C ILE A 33 8.53 -34.39 2.91
N ILE A 34 8.42 -35.55 2.25
CA ILE A 34 8.04 -35.62 0.84
C ILE A 34 6.59 -35.11 0.69
N ILE A 35 5.68 -35.50 1.58
CA ILE A 35 4.31 -34.94 1.62
C ILE A 35 4.36 -33.42 1.78
N LEU A 36 5.16 -32.92 2.73
CA LEU A 36 5.28 -31.49 3.02
C LEU A 36 5.81 -30.69 1.81
N ILE A 37 6.79 -31.21 1.07
CA ILE A 37 7.29 -30.56 -0.16
C ILE A 37 6.18 -30.47 -1.21
N HIS A 38 5.43 -31.56 -1.44
CA HIS A 38 4.31 -31.54 -2.40
C HIS A 38 3.19 -30.59 -1.97
N PHE A 39 2.90 -30.54 -0.66
CA PHE A 39 2.00 -29.56 -0.07
C PHE A 39 2.46 -28.13 -0.36
N LEU A 40 3.73 -27.80 -0.09
CA LEU A 40 4.28 -26.47 -0.34
C LEU A 40 4.24 -26.11 -1.84
N CYS A 41 4.59 -27.05 -2.72
CA CYS A 41 4.47 -26.85 -4.17
C CYS A 41 3.02 -26.58 -4.59
N GLY A 42 2.05 -27.33 -4.06
CA GLY A 42 0.62 -27.11 -4.32
C GLY A 42 0.15 -25.72 -3.87
N VAL A 43 0.56 -25.29 -2.67
CA VAL A 43 0.27 -23.94 -2.17
C VAL A 43 0.89 -22.89 -3.10
N PHE A 44 2.17 -23.03 -3.48
CA PHE A 44 2.84 -22.04 -4.32
C PHE A 44 2.25 -21.91 -5.72
N VAL A 45 1.84 -23.01 -6.35
CA VAL A 45 1.20 -22.96 -7.67
C VAL A 45 -0.10 -22.15 -7.59
N LEU A 46 -0.90 -22.37 -6.55
CA LEU A 46 -2.17 -21.64 -6.39
C LEU A 46 -1.92 -20.19 -5.97
N SER A 47 -1.13 -19.95 -4.92
CA SER A 47 -0.77 -18.58 -4.51
C SER A 47 -0.16 -17.76 -5.65
N ALA A 48 0.53 -18.39 -6.61
CA ALA A 48 1.02 -17.73 -7.81
C ALA A 48 -0.12 -17.18 -8.68
N VAL A 49 -1.22 -17.93 -8.84
CA VAL A 49 -2.43 -17.48 -9.55
C VAL A 49 -3.03 -16.27 -8.84
N GLY A 50 -3.23 -16.34 -7.52
CA GLY A 50 -3.71 -15.20 -6.72
C GLY A 50 -2.83 -13.96 -6.89
N MET A 51 -1.51 -14.11 -6.77
CA MET A 51 -0.56 -13.00 -6.89
C MET A 51 -0.53 -12.34 -8.29
N VAL A 52 -0.89 -13.05 -9.37
CA VAL A 52 -0.90 -12.47 -10.72
C VAL A 52 -2.00 -11.41 -10.90
N PHE A 53 -3.07 -11.47 -10.11
CA PHE A 53 -4.17 -10.50 -10.15
C PHE A 53 -3.78 -9.10 -9.65
N GLU A 54 -2.68 -8.97 -8.91
CA GLU A 54 -2.19 -7.71 -8.38
C GLU A 54 -0.82 -7.38 -9.02
N GLU A 55 -0.66 -6.17 -9.53
CA GLU A 55 0.51 -5.80 -10.35
C GLU A 55 1.83 -5.91 -9.60
N ASP A 56 1.88 -5.54 -8.31
CA ASP A 56 3.12 -5.61 -7.53
C ASP A 56 3.47 -7.02 -7.10
N SER A 57 2.44 -7.85 -6.88
CA SER A 57 2.57 -9.24 -6.48
C SER A 57 2.87 -10.16 -7.65
N ARG A 58 2.57 -9.74 -8.88
CA ARG A 58 2.72 -10.53 -10.11
C ARG A 58 4.11 -11.13 -10.26
N ILE A 59 5.16 -10.34 -10.00
CA ILE A 59 6.55 -10.81 -10.08
C ILE A 59 6.80 -11.93 -9.06
N GLY A 60 6.29 -11.78 -7.84
CA GLY A 60 6.34 -12.81 -6.80
C GLY A 60 5.58 -14.08 -7.21
N GLY A 61 4.40 -13.93 -7.81
CA GLY A 61 3.60 -15.06 -8.30
C GLY A 61 4.32 -15.84 -9.42
N LEU A 62 4.83 -15.15 -10.44
CA LEU A 62 5.61 -15.77 -11.52
C LEU A 62 6.84 -16.50 -10.97
N LEU A 63 7.49 -15.94 -9.97
CA LEU A 63 8.62 -16.55 -9.29
C LEU A 63 8.21 -17.83 -8.56
N LEU A 64 7.13 -17.82 -7.77
CA LEU A 64 6.61 -19.01 -7.09
C LEU A 64 6.26 -20.13 -8.08
N ALA A 65 5.61 -19.79 -9.20
CA ALA A 65 5.28 -20.72 -10.27
C ALA A 65 6.55 -21.30 -10.93
N SER A 66 7.53 -20.46 -11.26
CA SER A 66 8.79 -20.90 -11.88
C SER A 66 9.63 -21.82 -11.00
N ILE A 67 9.44 -21.79 -9.68
CA ILE A 67 10.08 -22.72 -8.75
C ILE A 67 9.28 -24.02 -8.62
N SER A 68 7.97 -23.90 -8.37
CA SER A 68 7.11 -25.04 -8.03
C SER A 68 6.79 -25.94 -9.22
N ILE A 69 6.52 -25.39 -10.40
CA ILE A 69 6.14 -26.18 -11.59
C ILE A 69 7.28 -27.12 -12.04
N PRO A 70 8.54 -26.66 -12.22
CA PRO A 70 9.61 -27.56 -12.62
C PRO A 70 9.93 -28.63 -11.57
N LEU A 71 9.78 -28.30 -10.28
CA LEU A 71 9.91 -29.28 -9.19
C LEU A 71 8.84 -30.37 -9.30
N LEU A 72 7.58 -30.00 -9.50
CA LEU A 72 6.48 -30.96 -9.67
C LEU A 72 6.70 -31.85 -10.90
N TYR A 73 7.13 -31.27 -12.02
CA TYR A 73 7.48 -32.04 -13.22
C TYR A 73 8.60 -33.05 -12.98
N TYR A 74 9.62 -32.67 -12.20
CA TYR A 74 10.67 -33.61 -11.80
C TYR A 74 10.13 -34.77 -10.92
N PHE A 75 9.28 -34.48 -9.94
CA PHE A 75 8.66 -35.55 -9.12
C PHE A 75 7.77 -36.48 -9.95
N GLU A 76 7.04 -35.93 -10.92
CA GLU A 76 6.22 -36.71 -11.85
C GLU A 76 7.09 -37.62 -12.73
N SER A 77 8.12 -37.08 -13.39
CA SER A 77 9.01 -37.84 -14.26
C SER A 77 9.79 -38.96 -13.54
N THR A 78 9.98 -38.83 -12.23
CA THR A 78 10.63 -39.85 -11.40
C THR A 78 9.64 -40.82 -10.73
N GLY A 79 8.33 -40.66 -10.96
CA GLY A 79 7.29 -41.49 -10.38
C GLY A 79 7.11 -41.31 -8.87
N ARG A 80 7.56 -40.17 -8.32
CA ARG A 80 7.59 -39.88 -6.87
C ARG A 80 6.57 -38.84 -6.43
N ILE A 81 5.57 -38.56 -7.28
CA ILE A 81 4.54 -37.58 -6.99
C ILE A 81 3.60 -38.08 -5.87
N ILE A 82 3.45 -37.29 -4.81
CA ILE A 82 2.47 -37.56 -3.75
C ILE A 82 1.23 -36.69 -3.94
N ILE A 83 0.21 -37.26 -4.58
CA ILE A 83 -1.03 -36.56 -4.93
C ILE A 83 -1.74 -36.01 -3.69
N GLY A 84 -1.78 -36.77 -2.58
CA GLY A 84 -2.45 -36.33 -1.35
C GLY A 84 -1.89 -35.02 -0.79
N GLY A 85 -0.57 -34.90 -0.69
CA GLY A 85 0.09 -33.68 -0.25
C GLY A 85 -0.19 -32.51 -1.19
N LEU A 86 -0.07 -32.75 -2.50
CA LEU A 86 -0.33 -31.73 -3.53
C LEU A 86 -1.78 -31.20 -3.46
N LEU A 87 -2.78 -32.08 -3.38
CA LEU A 87 -4.20 -31.69 -3.33
C LEU A 87 -4.53 -30.87 -2.08
N VAL A 88 -3.99 -31.25 -0.91
CA VAL A 88 -4.16 -30.47 0.31
C VAL A 88 -3.50 -29.10 0.17
N GLY A 89 -2.32 -29.04 -0.46
CA GLY A 89 -1.63 -27.78 -0.75
C GLY A 89 -2.44 -26.87 -1.68
N ILE A 90 -2.97 -27.42 -2.76
CA ILE A 90 -3.87 -26.72 -3.69
C ILE A 90 -5.10 -26.19 -2.94
N GLY A 91 -5.74 -27.01 -2.10
CA GLY A 91 -6.90 -26.60 -1.31
C GLY A 91 -6.60 -25.41 -0.38
N VAL A 92 -5.46 -25.44 0.32
CA VAL A 92 -5.01 -24.32 1.16
C VAL A 92 -4.71 -23.08 0.31
N GLY A 93 -4.02 -23.24 -0.82
CA GLY A 93 -3.75 -22.14 -1.76
C GLY A 93 -5.03 -21.47 -2.26
N CYS A 94 -6.04 -22.25 -2.66
CA CYS A 94 -7.35 -21.72 -3.07
C CYS A 94 -8.03 -20.91 -1.96
N LEU A 95 -7.99 -21.40 -0.71
CA LEU A 95 -8.58 -20.67 0.43
C LEU A 95 -7.84 -19.36 0.71
N LEU A 96 -6.51 -19.35 0.60
CA LEU A 96 -5.70 -18.15 0.75
C LEU A 96 -6.01 -17.12 -0.35
N ASP A 97 -6.06 -17.55 -1.61
CA ASP A 97 -6.39 -16.66 -2.73
C ASP A 97 -7.79 -16.08 -2.60
N LEU A 98 -8.78 -16.91 -2.23
CA LEU A 98 -10.15 -16.46 -2.00
C LEU A 98 -10.21 -15.43 -0.87
N TYR A 99 -9.54 -15.69 0.26
CA TYR A 99 -9.44 -14.73 1.36
C TYR A 99 -8.82 -13.41 0.90
N VAL A 100 -7.73 -13.47 0.15
CA VAL A 100 -6.97 -12.30 -0.30
C VAL A 100 -7.75 -11.48 -1.31
N ILE A 101 -8.44 -12.11 -2.26
CA ILE A 101 -9.30 -11.42 -3.23
C ILE A 101 -10.48 -10.77 -2.51
N LEU A 102 -11.15 -11.48 -1.60
CA LEU A 102 -12.32 -10.97 -0.88
C LEU A 102 -11.99 -9.89 0.16
N LYS A 103 -10.77 -9.86 0.69
CA LYS A 103 -10.33 -8.86 1.68
C LYS A 103 -9.35 -7.83 1.10
N ASN A 104 -8.92 -8.00 -0.14
CA ASN A 104 -7.88 -7.21 -0.79
C ASN A 104 -6.58 -7.09 0.05
N ARG A 105 -6.10 -8.24 0.56
CA ARG A 105 -4.95 -8.36 1.48
C ARG A 105 -3.77 -9.10 0.84
N PHE A 106 -3.29 -8.62 -0.31
CA PHE A 106 -2.17 -9.25 -1.02
C PHE A 106 -0.86 -9.20 -0.21
N ASP A 107 -0.74 -8.23 0.71
CA ASP A 107 0.31 -8.19 1.73
C ASP A 107 0.36 -9.46 2.58
N ALA A 108 -0.80 -9.99 2.97
CA ALA A 108 -0.91 -11.22 3.75
C ALA A 108 -0.50 -12.45 2.91
N LEU A 109 -0.93 -12.52 1.64
CA LEU A 109 -0.54 -13.60 0.72
C LEU A 109 0.97 -13.64 0.52
N ALA A 110 1.59 -12.49 0.30
CA ALA A 110 3.04 -12.34 0.18
C ALA A 110 3.76 -12.69 1.49
N GLY A 111 3.22 -12.29 2.64
CA GLY A 111 3.73 -12.67 3.97
C GLY A 111 3.74 -14.19 4.16
N ILE A 112 2.60 -14.84 3.95
CA ILE A 112 2.45 -16.30 4.09
C ILE A 112 3.35 -17.04 3.09
N SER A 113 3.40 -16.59 1.84
CA SER A 113 4.25 -17.19 0.81
C SER A 113 5.73 -17.09 1.15
N ARG A 114 6.18 -15.96 1.73
CA ARG A 114 7.55 -15.84 2.25
C ARG A 114 7.81 -16.82 3.39
N THR A 115 6.88 -16.96 4.33
CA THR A 115 7.01 -17.95 5.42
C THR A 115 7.13 -19.38 4.88
N PHE A 116 6.29 -19.76 3.92
CA PHE A 116 6.37 -21.07 3.29
C PHE A 116 7.65 -21.26 2.47
N LEU A 117 8.12 -20.22 1.76
CA LEU A 117 9.38 -20.27 1.02
C LEU A 117 10.57 -20.45 1.97
N THR A 118 10.57 -19.75 3.11
CA THR A 118 11.55 -19.93 4.20
C THR A 118 11.51 -21.37 4.72
N GLY A 119 10.32 -21.92 4.94
CA GLY A 119 10.16 -23.32 5.34
C GLY A 119 10.75 -24.30 4.33
N LEU A 120 10.42 -24.13 3.04
CA LEU A 120 10.98 -24.95 1.95
C LEU A 120 12.50 -24.85 1.92
N PHE A 121 13.04 -23.63 2.03
CA PHE A 121 14.48 -23.38 2.03
C PHE A 121 15.19 -24.07 3.21
N ILE A 122 14.64 -23.99 4.43
CA ILE A 122 15.19 -24.66 5.60
C ILE A 122 15.23 -26.17 5.39
N ILE A 123 14.15 -26.77 4.87
CA ILE A 123 14.12 -28.21 4.54
C ILE A 123 15.25 -28.54 3.58
N PHE A 124 15.39 -27.81 2.48
CA PHE A 124 16.45 -28.05 1.50
C PHE A 124 17.85 -27.92 2.11
N ILE A 125 18.13 -26.88 2.90
CA ILE A 125 19.43 -26.66 3.52
C ILE A 125 19.77 -27.78 4.51
N VAL A 126 18.84 -28.16 5.39
CA VAL A 126 19.07 -29.21 6.39
C VAL A 126 19.43 -30.54 5.71
N TYR A 127 18.69 -30.92 4.67
CA TYR A 127 18.95 -32.17 3.97
C TYR A 127 20.18 -32.11 3.07
N LEU A 128 20.47 -30.96 2.46
CA LEU A 128 21.70 -30.77 1.71
C LEU A 128 22.92 -30.93 2.64
N SER A 129 22.86 -30.34 3.84
CA SER A 129 23.89 -30.51 4.88
C SER A 129 23.97 -31.95 5.40
N TYR A 130 22.84 -32.63 5.58
CA TYR A 130 22.82 -34.04 5.98
C TYR A 130 23.45 -34.95 4.92
N GLY A 131 23.09 -34.76 3.64
CA GLY A 131 23.68 -35.49 2.52
C GLY A 131 25.20 -35.29 2.44
N LEU A 132 25.68 -34.05 2.58
CA LEU A 132 27.11 -33.78 2.68
C LEU A 132 27.74 -34.55 3.83
N PHE A 133 27.13 -34.52 5.01
CA PHE A 133 27.69 -35.18 6.18
C PHE A 133 27.82 -36.69 6.00
N MET A 134 26.86 -37.31 5.33
CA MET A 134 26.90 -38.75 5.02
C MET A 134 27.97 -39.09 3.98
N GLU A 135 28.24 -38.19 3.02
CA GLU A 135 29.24 -38.40 1.97
C GLU A 135 30.66 -37.92 2.33
N LEU A 136 30.83 -37.16 3.43
CA LEU A 136 32.13 -36.68 3.94
C LEU A 136 33.28 -37.70 3.85
N PRO A 137 33.09 -38.99 4.21
CA PRO A 137 34.16 -39.99 4.13
C PRO A 137 34.67 -40.29 2.71
N SER A 138 33.89 -39.93 1.68
CA SER A 138 34.12 -40.28 0.27
C SER A 138 34.34 -39.08 -0.65
N LEU A 139 34.34 -37.85 -0.14
CA LEU A 139 34.41 -36.64 -0.96
C LEU A 139 35.86 -36.23 -1.29
N TYR A 140 36.12 -35.91 -2.55
CA TYR A 140 37.35 -35.23 -2.95
C TYR A 140 37.25 -33.72 -2.65
N PRO A 141 38.38 -33.01 -2.50
CA PRO A 141 38.37 -31.56 -2.27
C PRO A 141 37.54 -30.77 -3.29
N ILE A 142 37.54 -31.20 -4.56
CA ILE A 142 36.75 -30.56 -5.63
C ILE A 142 35.24 -30.67 -5.41
N ASP A 143 34.77 -31.74 -4.77
CA ASP A 143 33.36 -31.96 -4.46
C ASP A 143 32.91 -31.06 -3.30
N ILE A 144 33.81 -30.82 -2.33
CA ILE A 144 33.60 -29.84 -1.25
C ILE A 144 33.45 -28.43 -1.82
N TYR A 145 34.32 -28.02 -2.76
CA TYR A 145 34.22 -26.71 -3.42
C TYR A 145 32.90 -26.55 -4.21
N ARG A 146 32.48 -27.59 -4.93
CA ARG A 146 31.19 -27.60 -5.64
C ARG A 146 30.03 -27.43 -4.67
N PHE A 147 30.07 -28.14 -3.55
CA PHE A 147 29.04 -28.05 -2.52
C PHE A 147 28.94 -26.65 -1.90
N ILE A 148 30.06 -26.05 -1.52
CA ILE A 148 30.09 -24.68 -0.97
C ILE A 148 29.53 -23.67 -1.99
N THR A 149 29.94 -23.78 -3.25
CA THR A 149 29.47 -22.89 -4.32
C THR A 149 27.95 -22.98 -4.49
N VAL A 150 27.40 -24.19 -4.45
CA VAL A 150 25.96 -24.44 -4.52
C VAL A 150 25.25 -23.86 -3.30
N PHE A 151 25.78 -24.12 -2.10
CA PHE A 151 25.21 -23.63 -0.85
C PHE A 151 25.09 -22.11 -0.83
N VAL A 152 26.18 -21.41 -1.21
CA VAL A 152 26.20 -19.95 -1.35
C VAL A 152 25.21 -19.50 -2.43
N SER A 153 25.16 -20.18 -3.57
CA SER A 153 24.22 -19.84 -4.66
C SER A 153 22.76 -19.96 -4.22
N VAL A 154 22.41 -21.01 -3.49
CA VAL A 154 21.06 -21.25 -2.95
C VAL A 154 20.69 -20.20 -1.91
N ILE A 155 21.61 -19.81 -1.02
CA ILE A 155 21.39 -18.70 -0.07
C ILE A 155 21.18 -17.37 -0.79
N VAL A 156 22.06 -17.02 -1.72
CA VAL A 156 21.97 -15.75 -2.47
C VAL A 156 20.64 -15.68 -3.22
N LEU A 157 20.27 -16.78 -3.87
CA LEU A 157 19.01 -16.87 -4.61
C LEU A 157 17.83 -16.74 -3.65
N TYR A 158 17.79 -17.47 -2.54
CA TYR A 158 16.76 -17.32 -1.50
C TYR A 158 16.57 -15.87 -1.01
N VAL A 159 17.66 -15.15 -0.73
CA VAL A 159 17.59 -13.74 -0.31
C VAL A 159 17.00 -12.86 -1.41
N ILE A 160 17.35 -13.11 -2.67
CA ILE A 160 16.77 -12.40 -3.82
C ILE A 160 15.26 -12.72 -3.92
N LEU A 161 14.88 -13.99 -3.80
CA LEU A 161 13.49 -14.44 -3.91
C LEU A 161 12.61 -13.79 -2.84
N LEU A 162 13.05 -13.77 -1.57
CA LEU A 162 12.32 -13.13 -0.47
C LEU A 162 12.07 -11.64 -0.68
N LYS A 163 13.02 -10.93 -1.30
CA LYS A 163 12.87 -9.50 -1.59
C LYS A 163 11.90 -9.21 -2.73
N LYS A 164 11.62 -10.20 -3.58
CA LYS A 164 10.76 -10.05 -4.78
C LYS A 164 9.32 -10.47 -4.54
N ILE A 165 9.05 -11.26 -3.49
CA ILE A 165 7.67 -11.57 -3.07
C ILE A 165 7.16 -10.40 -2.22
N VAL A 166 6.47 -9.48 -2.87
CA VAL A 166 5.86 -8.28 -2.27
C VAL A 166 4.35 -8.35 -2.51
N GLY A 167 3.58 -7.81 -1.59
CA GLY A 167 2.15 -7.60 -1.76
C GLY A 167 1.71 -6.36 -1.02
N ILE A 168 0.65 -5.71 -1.49
CA ILE A 168 0.17 -4.44 -0.97
C ILE A 168 -1.22 -4.60 -0.36
N ASN A 169 -1.47 -3.90 0.75
CA ASN A 169 -2.80 -3.80 1.35
C ASN A 169 -3.71 -2.91 0.48
N GLY A 170 -4.95 -3.34 0.24
CA GLY A 170 -5.94 -2.64 -0.58
C GLY A 170 -6.41 -1.29 -0.03
N GLU A 171 -6.09 -0.97 1.22
CA GLU A 171 -6.42 0.32 1.84
C GLU A 171 -5.61 1.46 1.22
N VAL A 172 -6.32 2.47 0.71
CA VAL A 172 -5.76 3.68 0.13
C VAL A 172 -5.99 4.84 1.06
N PHE A 173 -4.94 5.59 1.36
CA PHE A 173 -5.01 6.73 2.26
C PHE A 173 -4.62 8.02 1.56
N ILE A 174 -5.51 9.03 1.60
CA ILE A 174 -5.27 10.34 1.00
C ILE A 174 -4.98 11.36 2.10
N PHE A 175 -3.91 12.11 1.91
CA PHE A 175 -3.35 12.97 2.94
C PHE A 175 -2.65 14.19 2.33
N GLY A 176 -2.75 15.34 2.98
CA GLY A 176 -2.13 16.57 2.51
C GLY A 176 -2.17 17.71 3.52
N PRO A 177 -1.44 18.81 3.26
CA PRO A 177 -1.42 19.98 4.13
C PRO A 177 -2.76 20.72 4.16
N SER A 178 -2.80 21.82 4.91
CA SER A 178 -3.92 22.75 4.81
C SER A 178 -3.97 23.31 3.40
N ARG A 179 -5.16 23.67 2.91
CA ARG A 179 -5.41 24.25 1.58
C ARG A 179 -5.09 23.38 0.35
N SER A 180 -4.56 22.16 0.50
CA SER A 180 -4.30 21.22 -0.61
C SER A 180 -5.55 20.65 -1.28
N GLY A 181 -6.72 21.25 -1.10
CA GLY A 181 -7.98 20.80 -1.72
C GLY A 181 -8.51 19.45 -1.23
N LYS A 182 -8.29 19.05 0.04
CA LYS A 182 -8.76 17.76 0.59
C LYS A 182 -10.27 17.56 0.40
N SER A 183 -11.07 18.53 0.84
CA SER A 183 -12.54 18.49 0.80
C SER A 183 -13.06 18.44 -0.64
N TYR A 184 -12.53 19.30 -1.52
CA TYR A 184 -12.86 19.28 -2.95
C TYR A 184 -12.43 17.97 -3.65
N SER A 185 -11.24 17.45 -3.32
CA SER A 185 -10.73 16.18 -3.87
C SER A 185 -11.61 15.01 -3.46
N MET A 186 -12.14 15.02 -2.24
CA MET A 186 -13.10 14.02 -1.78
C MET A 186 -14.40 14.06 -2.58
N VAL A 187 -14.97 15.25 -2.81
CA VAL A 187 -16.19 15.41 -3.60
C VAL A 187 -15.98 14.90 -5.03
N ALA A 188 -14.87 15.29 -5.68
CA ALA A 188 -14.51 14.82 -7.01
C ALA A 188 -14.27 13.30 -7.07
N LEU A 189 -13.59 12.74 -6.06
CA LEU A 189 -13.36 11.29 -5.97
C LEU A 189 -14.65 10.52 -5.74
N HIS A 190 -15.57 11.05 -4.91
CA HIS A 190 -16.87 10.42 -4.70
C HIS A 190 -17.63 10.28 -6.02
N ASP A 191 -17.72 11.34 -6.82
CA ASP A 191 -18.36 11.29 -8.14
C ASP A 191 -17.71 10.23 -9.04
N GLN A 192 -16.37 10.22 -9.11
CA GLN A 192 -15.63 9.28 -9.93
C GLN A 192 -15.80 7.82 -9.48
N VAL A 193 -15.79 7.56 -8.17
CA VAL A 193 -15.93 6.21 -7.59
C VAL A 193 -17.34 5.67 -7.79
N VAL A 194 -18.36 6.50 -7.58
CA VAL A 194 -19.76 6.11 -7.79
C VAL A 194 -20.02 5.79 -9.28
N ARG A 195 -19.60 6.69 -10.19
CA ARG A 195 -19.85 6.54 -11.63
C ARG A 195 -19.04 5.43 -12.29
N SER A 196 -17.76 5.31 -11.95
CA SER A 196 -16.82 4.44 -12.69
C SER A 196 -16.55 3.10 -12.03
N PHE A 197 -16.72 3.00 -10.70
CA PHE A 197 -16.35 1.81 -9.93
C PHE A 197 -17.53 1.17 -9.17
N GLY A 198 -18.76 1.64 -9.43
CA GLY A 198 -19.98 1.18 -8.77
C GLY A 198 -19.87 1.29 -7.24
N GLY A 199 -19.14 2.30 -6.77
CA GLY A 199 -18.85 2.51 -5.37
C GLY A 199 -19.91 3.32 -4.64
N TYR A 200 -19.73 3.46 -3.34
CA TYR A 200 -20.62 4.17 -2.44
C TYR A 200 -19.83 4.71 -1.23
N LEU A 201 -20.38 5.72 -0.56
CA LEU A 201 -19.89 6.15 0.75
C LEU A 201 -20.21 5.06 1.78
N LYS A 202 -19.17 4.41 2.31
CA LYS A 202 -19.30 3.32 3.27
C LYS A 202 -19.41 3.85 4.70
N ASP A 203 -18.49 4.71 5.08
CA ASP A 203 -18.38 5.27 6.43
C ASP A 203 -18.15 6.78 6.37
N GLU A 204 -18.78 7.52 7.26
CA GLU A 204 -18.58 8.96 7.45
C GLU A 204 -18.64 9.30 8.94
N VAL A 205 -17.57 9.88 9.48
CA VAL A 205 -17.52 10.35 10.87
C VAL A 205 -16.95 11.76 10.92
N ILE A 206 -17.72 12.67 11.50
CA ILE A 206 -17.36 14.09 11.67
C ILE A 206 -17.31 14.42 13.15
N ILE A 207 -16.20 15.00 13.59
CA ILE A 207 -15.99 15.57 14.91
C ILE A 207 -15.77 17.08 14.71
N SER A 208 -16.72 17.89 15.18
CA SER A 208 -16.69 19.35 15.15
C SER A 208 -17.44 19.89 16.38
N SER A 209 -17.01 21.07 16.85
CA SER A 209 -17.53 21.77 18.03
C SER A 209 -18.78 22.60 17.71
N GLU A 210 -18.90 23.14 16.49
CA GLU A 210 -19.95 24.11 16.13
C GLU A 210 -20.90 23.63 15.01
N ASN A 211 -20.43 22.98 13.94
CA ASN A 211 -21.26 22.69 12.76
C ASN A 211 -21.03 21.31 12.11
N MET A 212 -21.54 20.23 12.72
CA MET A 212 -21.39 18.87 12.17
C MET A 212 -22.03 18.66 10.78
N GLY A 213 -23.01 19.48 10.38
CA GLY A 213 -23.74 19.33 9.11
C GLY A 213 -22.93 19.78 7.90
N GLU A 214 -22.16 20.86 8.03
CA GLU A 214 -21.50 21.48 6.87
C GLU A 214 -20.36 20.64 6.28
N HIS A 215 -19.81 19.71 7.07
CA HIS A 215 -18.79 18.77 6.64
C HIS A 215 -19.36 17.42 6.19
N ARG A 216 -20.67 17.22 6.13
CA ARG A 216 -21.21 15.97 5.54
C ARG A 216 -21.00 15.98 4.04
N LEU A 217 -20.63 14.86 3.46
CA LEU A 217 -20.34 14.75 2.04
C LEU A 217 -21.53 15.18 1.18
N ALA A 218 -22.74 14.80 1.57
CA ALA A 218 -23.96 15.23 0.88
C ALA A 218 -24.17 16.75 0.95
N ASP A 219 -23.88 17.38 2.09
CA ASP A 219 -24.04 18.82 2.28
C ASP A 219 -22.93 19.59 1.55
N MET A 220 -21.68 19.07 1.52
CA MET A 220 -20.59 19.61 0.70
C MET A 220 -20.91 19.53 -0.80
N ILE A 221 -21.44 18.40 -1.28
CA ILE A 221 -21.91 18.26 -2.67
C ILE A 221 -22.99 19.30 -2.95
N ALA A 222 -24.00 19.42 -2.08
CA ALA A 222 -25.10 20.36 -2.26
C ALA A 222 -24.65 21.83 -2.23
N LYS A 223 -23.65 22.20 -1.41
CA LYS A 223 -23.03 23.53 -1.40
C LYS A 223 -22.37 23.82 -2.74
N VAL A 224 -21.52 22.91 -3.23
CA VAL A 224 -20.83 23.11 -4.51
C VAL A 224 -21.83 23.14 -5.67
N GLU A 225 -22.84 22.28 -5.71
CA GLU A 225 -23.87 22.31 -6.77
C GLU A 225 -24.67 23.61 -6.81
N LYS A 226 -24.78 24.33 -5.68
CA LYS A 226 -25.40 25.67 -5.60
C LYS A 226 -24.46 26.79 -6.02
N GLY A 227 -23.18 26.51 -6.25
CA GLY A 227 -22.15 27.49 -6.54
C GLY A 227 -21.50 28.11 -5.31
N ASP A 228 -21.72 27.54 -4.12
CA ASP A 228 -21.10 27.99 -2.88
C ASP A 228 -19.75 27.30 -2.68
N ALA A 229 -18.75 28.05 -2.19
CA ALA A 229 -17.45 27.50 -1.87
C ALA A 229 -17.51 26.64 -0.59
N LEU A 230 -16.71 25.58 -0.54
CA LEU A 230 -16.50 24.81 0.68
C LEU A 230 -15.64 25.58 1.69
N ASP A 231 -16.06 25.52 2.95
CA ASP A 231 -15.34 26.10 4.07
C ASP A 231 -14.05 25.33 4.36
N ALA A 232 -13.04 26.05 4.85
CA ALA A 232 -11.79 25.42 5.24
C ALA A 232 -11.97 24.70 6.59
N THR A 233 -11.54 23.45 6.68
CA THR A 233 -11.56 22.67 7.92
C THR A 233 -10.73 23.34 9.00
N GLU A 234 -11.37 23.61 10.16
CA GLU A 234 -10.70 24.25 11.28
C GLU A 234 -9.72 23.30 11.99
N ALA A 235 -8.95 23.84 12.94
CA ALA A 235 -7.88 23.08 13.60
C ALA A 235 -8.40 21.99 14.55
N ASP A 236 -9.57 22.19 15.16
CA ASP A 236 -10.28 21.28 16.06
C ASP A 236 -11.30 20.38 15.37
N GLU A 237 -11.37 20.45 14.05
CA GLU A 237 -12.28 19.66 13.23
C GLU A 237 -11.59 18.48 12.54
N MET A 238 -12.32 17.38 12.46
CA MET A 238 -11.89 16.18 11.77
C MET A 238 -13.08 15.49 11.11
N GLY A 239 -13.00 15.30 9.79
CA GLY A 239 -13.91 14.47 9.01
C GLY A 239 -13.18 13.25 8.46
N ILE A 240 -13.78 12.07 8.57
CA ILE A 240 -13.28 10.84 7.96
C ILE A 240 -14.33 10.29 7.04
N TYR A 241 -13.89 9.95 5.83
CA TYR A 241 -14.75 9.47 4.77
C TYR A 241 -14.11 8.24 4.15
N THR A 242 -14.85 7.14 4.14
CA THR A 242 -14.43 5.89 3.50
C THR A 242 -15.31 5.64 2.28
N LEU A 243 -14.73 5.77 1.09
CA LEU A 243 -15.37 5.36 -0.16
C LEU A 243 -15.03 3.90 -0.43
N ALA A 244 -16.05 3.08 -0.65
CA ALA A 244 -15.87 1.68 -1.00
C ALA A 244 -16.31 1.44 -2.44
N GLY A 245 -15.55 0.61 -3.17
CA GLY A 245 -15.94 0.13 -4.49
C GLY A 245 -15.32 -1.23 -4.78
N LYS A 246 -15.43 -1.68 -6.03
CA LYS A 246 -14.83 -2.97 -6.45
C LYS A 246 -13.90 -2.82 -7.63
N ARG A 247 -12.66 -3.27 -7.48
CA ARG A 247 -11.74 -3.49 -8.61
C ARG A 247 -12.14 -4.79 -9.32
N MET A 248 -12.21 -4.75 -10.65
CA MET A 248 -12.58 -5.91 -11.48
C MET A 248 -13.87 -6.63 -11.02
N LYS A 249 -14.82 -5.89 -10.42
CA LYS A 249 -16.08 -6.39 -9.84
C LYS A 249 -15.94 -7.42 -8.68
N ALA A 250 -14.73 -7.74 -8.22
CA ALA A 250 -14.48 -8.78 -7.23
C ALA A 250 -13.77 -8.28 -5.96
N SER A 251 -12.67 -7.56 -6.11
CA SER A 251 -11.82 -7.16 -4.98
C SER A 251 -12.29 -5.82 -4.40
N PRO A 252 -12.66 -5.75 -3.10
CA PRO A 252 -13.08 -4.49 -2.49
C PRO A 252 -11.88 -3.55 -2.34
N VAL A 253 -12.08 -2.29 -2.67
CA VAL A 253 -11.09 -1.23 -2.46
C VAL A 253 -11.73 -0.17 -1.61
N GLU A 254 -11.02 0.26 -0.57
CA GLU A 254 -11.46 1.28 0.35
C GLU A 254 -10.49 2.46 0.28
N ILE A 255 -11.01 3.61 -0.12
CA ILE A 255 -10.29 4.87 -0.11
C ILE A 255 -10.72 5.62 1.14
N THR A 256 -9.79 5.85 2.04
CA THR A 256 -10.00 6.69 3.21
C THR A 256 -9.37 8.04 3.00
N LEU A 257 -10.19 9.07 3.12
CA LEU A 257 -9.75 10.45 3.16
C LEU A 257 -10.04 11.01 4.55
N ILE A 258 -9.07 11.74 5.09
CA ILE A 258 -9.25 12.48 6.34
C ILE A 258 -9.13 13.95 6.01
N ASP A 259 -10.20 14.66 6.32
CA ASP A 259 -10.21 16.11 6.31
C ASP A 259 -9.92 16.61 7.73
N TYR A 260 -8.88 17.40 7.85
CA TYR A 260 -8.38 17.93 9.12
C TYR A 260 -7.58 19.20 8.88
N GLY A 261 -7.48 20.06 9.90
CA GLY A 261 -6.60 21.23 9.88
C GLY A 261 -5.13 20.82 9.71
N GLY A 262 -4.52 21.12 8.56
CA GLY A 262 -3.24 20.56 8.12
C GLY A 262 -1.99 20.89 8.95
N VAL A 263 -2.15 21.56 10.10
CA VAL A 263 -1.09 21.91 11.07
C VAL A 263 -0.39 20.68 11.66
N GLN A 264 -1.00 19.49 11.54
CA GLN A 264 -0.53 18.26 12.20
C GLN A 264 0.57 17.48 11.45
N LEU A 265 0.94 17.87 10.24
CA LEU A 265 1.99 17.22 9.42
C LEU A 265 3.31 16.96 10.18
N PRO A 266 3.88 17.95 10.92
CA PRO A 266 5.11 17.75 11.69
C PRO A 266 4.96 16.73 12.83
N ASN A 267 3.75 16.55 13.36
CA ASN A 267 3.44 15.72 14.53
C ASN A 267 3.24 14.24 14.19
N ILE A 268 3.27 13.85 12.91
CA ILE A 268 3.15 12.46 12.48
C ILE A 268 4.51 11.76 12.66
N ASN A 269 4.72 11.16 13.82
CA ASN A 269 5.91 10.36 14.13
C ASN A 269 5.63 9.32 15.24
N PRO A 270 6.51 8.30 15.42
CA PRO A 270 6.27 7.23 16.39
C PRO A 270 6.25 7.69 17.85
N GLU A 271 7.00 8.73 18.20
CA GLU A 271 7.08 9.26 19.57
C GLU A 271 5.77 9.95 19.95
N LYS A 272 5.31 10.88 19.10
CA LYS A 272 4.03 11.57 19.30
C LYS A 272 2.85 10.61 19.24
N TYR A 273 2.91 9.56 18.41
CA TYR A 273 1.91 8.49 18.43
C TYR A 273 1.82 7.84 19.81
N ARG A 274 2.93 7.40 20.40
CA ARG A 274 2.93 6.77 21.73
C ARG A 274 2.44 7.71 22.82
N GLU A 275 2.89 8.97 22.79
CA GLU A 275 2.41 10.02 23.70
C GLU A 275 0.89 10.19 23.59
N SER A 276 0.37 10.28 22.35
CA SER A 276 -1.06 10.42 22.08
C SER A 276 -1.85 9.21 22.56
N ILE A 277 -1.34 7.99 22.37
CA ILE A 277 -2.00 6.78 22.89
C ILE A 277 -2.06 6.80 24.42
N ALA A 278 -0.97 7.13 25.09
CA ALA A 278 -0.93 7.20 26.55
C ALA A 278 -1.92 8.26 27.09
N GLU A 279 -1.99 9.41 26.44
CA GLU A 279 -2.88 10.49 26.86
C GLU A 279 -4.37 10.18 26.58
N LEU A 280 -4.68 9.63 25.41
CA LEU A 280 -6.03 9.15 25.09
C LEU A 280 -6.46 8.02 26.02
N SER A 281 -5.55 7.11 26.37
CA SER A 281 -5.81 6.02 27.30
C SER A 281 -6.21 6.55 28.69
N LYS A 282 -5.51 7.56 29.20
CA LYS A 282 -5.86 8.21 30.48
C LYS A 282 -7.22 8.92 30.40
N ARG A 283 -7.47 9.67 29.33
CA ARG A 283 -8.68 10.49 29.18
C ARG A 283 -9.93 9.68 28.90
N THR A 284 -9.78 8.52 28.27
CA THR A 284 -10.87 7.57 28.00
C THR A 284 -10.99 6.48 29.07
N GLU A 285 -10.13 6.51 30.10
CA GLU A 285 -10.09 5.53 31.21
C GLU A 285 -9.94 4.07 30.75
N LYS A 286 -9.23 3.86 29.63
CA LYS A 286 -8.96 2.54 29.05
C LYS A 286 -7.52 2.13 29.26
N LYS A 287 -7.23 0.86 28.97
CA LYS A 287 -5.86 0.37 28.91
C LYS A 287 -5.17 0.86 27.63
N GLU A 288 -3.87 1.15 27.71
CA GLU A 288 -3.12 1.65 26.55
C GLU A 288 -3.15 0.66 25.38
N ALA A 289 -3.00 -0.65 25.65
CA ALA A 289 -3.05 -1.68 24.62
C ALA A 289 -4.41 -1.77 23.92
N GLU A 290 -5.51 -1.54 24.65
CA GLU A 290 -6.85 -1.48 24.07
C GLU A 290 -7.00 -0.23 23.19
N THR A 291 -6.53 0.92 23.69
CA THR A 291 -6.54 2.19 22.96
C THR A 291 -5.71 2.08 21.68
N GLU A 292 -4.50 1.51 21.74
CA GLU A 292 -3.63 1.31 20.58
C GLU A 292 -4.24 0.39 19.51
N ALA A 293 -4.99 -0.63 19.94
CA ALA A 293 -5.65 -1.57 19.04
C ALA A 293 -6.84 -0.92 18.31
N ARG A 294 -7.53 0.02 18.96
CA ARG A 294 -8.76 0.65 18.46
C ARG A 294 -8.53 1.97 17.74
N VAL A 295 -7.50 2.73 18.11
CA VAL A 295 -7.10 3.97 17.41
C VAL A 295 -6.85 3.65 15.93
N GLY A 296 -7.46 4.43 15.04
CA GLY A 296 -7.46 4.20 13.59
C GLY A 296 -8.71 3.49 13.05
N SER A 297 -9.67 3.13 13.91
CA SER A 297 -10.95 2.55 13.52
C SER A 297 -12.10 3.57 13.58
N ILE A 298 -13.13 3.34 12.75
CA ILE A 298 -14.34 4.17 12.71
C ILE A 298 -15.09 4.08 14.05
N GLU A 299 -15.20 2.88 14.62
CA GLU A 299 -15.91 2.64 15.89
C GLU A 299 -15.27 3.40 17.06
N PHE A 300 -13.94 3.55 17.04
CA PHE A 300 -13.25 4.34 18.06
C PHE A 300 -13.60 5.83 17.96
N LEU A 301 -13.73 6.36 16.74
CA LEU A 301 -14.11 7.76 16.54
C LEU A 301 -15.58 8.03 16.83
N GLU A 302 -16.47 7.10 16.48
CA GLU A 302 -17.87 7.19 16.87
C GLU A 302 -18.03 7.20 18.38
N GLU A 303 -17.29 6.34 19.09
CA GLU A 303 -17.27 6.36 20.55
C GLU A 303 -16.75 7.69 21.09
N LEU A 304 -15.63 8.19 20.57
CA LEU A 304 -15.09 9.50 20.95
C LEU A 304 -16.08 10.64 20.72
N LYS A 305 -16.77 10.63 19.58
CA LYS A 305 -17.80 11.61 19.23
C LYS A 305 -18.95 11.61 20.24
N GLU A 306 -19.42 10.42 20.63
CA GLU A 306 -20.48 10.30 21.63
C GLU A 306 -20.02 10.72 23.03
N VAL A 307 -18.76 10.48 23.36
CA VAL A 307 -18.14 10.94 24.60
C VAL A 307 -18.07 12.47 24.64
N LEU A 308 -17.57 13.12 23.58
CA LEU A 308 -17.49 14.58 23.45
C LEU A 308 -18.88 15.24 23.55
N LYS A 309 -19.89 14.70 22.87
CA LYS A 309 -21.27 15.23 22.92
C LYS A 309 -21.89 15.21 24.31
N LYS A 310 -21.58 14.18 25.11
CA LYS A 310 -22.14 14.03 26.46
C LYS A 310 -21.51 14.99 27.47
N GLY A 311 -20.43 15.69 27.12
CA GLY A 311 -19.74 16.66 27.98
C GLY A 311 -19.27 16.08 29.32
N SER A 312 -19.23 14.74 29.45
CA SER A 312 -19.08 14.02 30.72
C SER A 312 -17.64 13.49 30.92
N SER A 313 -16.70 13.92 30.08
CA SER A 313 -15.39 13.30 29.91
C SER A 313 -14.22 14.26 30.04
N ASN A 314 -13.07 13.75 30.49
CA ASN A 314 -11.77 14.44 30.50
C ASN A 314 -11.17 14.69 29.10
N ILE A 315 -11.97 14.52 28.05
CA ILE A 315 -11.59 14.78 26.66
C ILE A 315 -12.42 15.93 26.11
N SER A 316 -11.72 16.88 25.49
CA SER A 316 -12.24 18.11 24.91
C SER A 316 -11.97 18.13 23.41
N TYR A 317 -12.58 19.07 22.70
CA TYR A 317 -12.32 19.27 21.27
C TYR A 317 -10.86 19.63 20.97
N ALA A 318 -10.16 20.33 21.87
CA ALA A 318 -8.72 20.60 21.72
C ALA A 318 -7.87 19.31 21.70
N ASP A 319 -8.29 18.29 22.44
CA ASP A 319 -7.59 16.99 22.48
C ASP A 319 -7.73 16.21 21.17
N VAL A 320 -8.73 16.55 20.34
CA VAL A 320 -8.90 15.98 19.00
C VAL A 320 -7.69 16.36 18.15
N THR A 321 -7.34 17.64 18.13
CA THR A 321 -6.20 18.17 17.40
C THR A 321 -4.87 17.63 17.91
N ASP A 322 -4.70 17.55 19.23
CA ASP A 322 -3.40 17.26 19.85
C ASP A 322 -3.07 15.78 19.91
N PHE A 323 -4.08 14.92 20.03
CA PHE A 323 -3.88 13.48 20.26
C PHE A 323 -4.65 12.59 19.28
N VAL A 324 -5.92 12.89 18.97
CA VAL A 324 -6.73 12.03 18.08
C VAL A 324 -6.21 12.09 16.64
N VAL A 325 -6.08 13.29 16.07
CA VAL A 325 -5.64 13.47 14.67
C VAL A 325 -4.24 12.87 14.44
N PRO A 326 -3.19 13.19 15.21
CA PRO A 326 -1.85 12.64 14.98
C PRO A 326 -1.81 11.11 15.13
N SER A 327 -2.50 10.57 16.14
CA SER A 327 -2.49 9.12 16.38
C SER A 327 -3.24 8.36 15.29
N TYR A 328 -4.37 8.89 14.85
CA TYR A 328 -5.17 8.32 13.77
C TYR A 328 -4.44 8.39 12.43
N LEU A 329 -3.91 9.56 12.05
CA LEU A 329 -3.12 9.75 10.83
C LEU A 329 -1.94 8.77 10.78
N TYR A 330 -1.17 8.67 11.87
CA TYR A 330 -0.04 7.75 11.96
C TYR A 330 -0.49 6.30 11.76
N LYS A 331 -1.58 5.87 12.42
CA LYS A 331 -2.08 4.50 12.31
C LYS A 331 -2.56 4.18 10.89
N ARG A 332 -3.34 5.08 10.26
CA ARG A 332 -3.82 4.88 8.87
C ARG A 332 -2.66 4.83 7.89
N LEU A 333 -1.69 5.75 8.00
CA LEU A 333 -0.46 5.71 7.19
C LEU A 333 0.30 4.38 7.35
N LYS A 334 0.40 3.87 8.59
CA LYS A 334 1.05 2.58 8.88
C LYS A 334 0.31 1.41 8.24
N ASN A 335 -1.02 1.41 8.25
CA ASN A 335 -1.85 0.31 7.74
C ASN A 335 -2.06 0.35 6.22
N ALA A 336 -2.16 1.54 5.63
CA ALA A 336 -2.45 1.72 4.21
C ALA A 336 -1.38 1.10 3.30
N GLY A 337 -1.78 0.41 2.25
CA GLY A 337 -0.84 -0.10 1.26
C GLY A 337 -0.49 0.93 0.19
N LYS A 338 -1.43 1.84 -0.11
CA LYS A 338 -1.25 2.94 -1.05
C LYS A 338 -1.48 4.27 -0.34
N ILE A 339 -0.61 5.25 -0.58
CA ILE A 339 -0.68 6.58 0.03
C ILE A 339 -0.64 7.64 -1.07
N ILE A 340 -1.59 8.56 -1.04
CA ILE A 340 -1.67 9.70 -1.96
C ILE A 340 -1.35 10.96 -1.17
N PHE A 341 -0.26 11.63 -1.55
CA PHE A 341 0.16 12.92 -1.03
C PHE A 341 -0.41 14.04 -1.90
N LEU A 342 -1.28 14.87 -1.33
CA LEU A 342 -1.79 16.05 -2.00
C LEU A 342 -0.82 17.22 -1.87
N ILE A 343 -0.66 17.96 -2.95
CA ILE A 343 0.16 19.16 -3.09
C ILE A 343 -0.76 20.29 -3.53
N ASP A 344 -0.62 21.45 -2.91
CA ASP A 344 -1.38 22.64 -3.29
C ASP A 344 -0.79 23.25 -4.57
N GLY A 345 -1.61 23.40 -5.62
CA GLY A 345 -1.20 24.05 -6.86
C GLY A 345 -0.87 25.54 -6.70
N ASP A 346 -1.41 26.20 -5.67
CA ASP A 346 -1.07 27.60 -5.37
C ASP A 346 0.45 27.76 -5.10
N ASP A 347 1.10 26.79 -4.44
CA ASP A 347 2.54 26.84 -4.18
C ASP A 347 3.39 26.68 -5.46
N ILE A 348 2.80 26.14 -6.54
CA ILE A 348 3.46 25.99 -7.84
C ILE A 348 3.32 27.28 -8.66
N LEU A 349 2.16 27.94 -8.57
CA LEU A 349 1.98 29.27 -9.12
C LEU A 349 2.95 30.28 -8.50
N ASP A 350 3.01 30.29 -7.17
CA ASP A 350 3.83 31.23 -6.41
C ASP A 350 5.26 30.69 -6.19
N PHE A 351 5.74 29.84 -7.09
CA PHE A 351 6.99 29.10 -6.92
C PHE A 351 8.19 30.03 -6.66
N HIS A 352 8.28 31.17 -7.35
CA HIS A 352 9.41 32.09 -7.18
C HIS A 352 9.29 33.03 -5.98
N GLU A 353 8.17 33.00 -5.25
CA GLU A 353 7.94 33.77 -4.04
C GLU A 353 7.99 32.87 -2.80
N SER A 354 6.85 32.57 -2.17
CA SER A 354 6.76 31.73 -0.98
C SER A 354 6.62 30.23 -1.28
N GLY A 355 6.16 29.88 -2.49
CA GLY A 355 5.86 28.51 -2.89
C GLY A 355 7.07 27.58 -2.83
N ARG A 356 8.26 28.06 -3.24
CA ARG A 356 9.52 27.27 -3.15
C ARG A 356 9.83 26.84 -1.72
N GLU A 357 9.65 27.73 -0.74
CA GLU A 357 9.91 27.42 0.67
C GLU A 357 8.89 26.40 1.19
N ASN A 358 7.60 26.62 0.91
CA ASN A 358 6.50 25.74 1.31
C ASN A 358 6.67 24.33 0.77
N LEU A 359 6.92 24.20 -0.55
CA LEU A 359 7.17 22.92 -1.21
C LEU A 359 8.42 22.23 -0.68
N THR A 360 9.49 22.99 -0.40
CA THR A 360 10.72 22.43 0.18
C THR A 360 10.44 21.77 1.53
N LYS A 361 9.72 22.45 2.42
CA LYS A 361 9.30 21.92 3.73
C LYS A 361 8.37 20.71 3.57
N LEU A 362 7.37 20.82 2.70
CA LEU A 362 6.39 19.78 2.43
C LEU A 362 7.06 18.47 1.97
N PHE A 363 7.95 18.55 0.97
CA PHE A 363 8.69 17.38 0.49
C PHE A 363 9.65 16.82 1.54
N GLY A 364 10.23 17.66 2.40
CA GLY A 364 10.97 17.20 3.58
C GLY A 364 10.10 16.34 4.51
N HIS A 365 8.87 16.79 4.80
CA HIS A 365 7.93 16.03 5.62
C HIS A 365 7.48 14.73 4.95
N PHE A 366 7.15 14.74 3.66
CA PHE A 366 6.82 13.51 2.92
C PHE A 366 7.98 12.51 2.92
N GLY A 367 9.22 12.98 2.73
CA GLY A 367 10.41 12.13 2.80
C GLY A 367 10.57 11.42 4.13
N ARG A 368 10.37 12.15 5.24
CA ARG A 368 10.39 11.60 6.60
C ARG A 368 9.28 10.57 6.81
N ILE A 369 8.06 10.84 6.35
CA ILE A 369 6.93 9.90 6.45
C ILE A 369 7.25 8.62 5.66
N MET A 370 7.71 8.74 4.41
CA MET A 370 8.11 7.58 3.61
C MET A 370 9.25 6.79 4.27
N GLU A 371 10.18 7.46 4.96
CA GLU A 371 11.26 6.82 5.73
C GLU A 371 10.74 5.94 6.85
N MET A 372 9.86 6.52 7.65
CA MET A 372 9.22 5.84 8.76
C MET A 372 8.39 4.63 8.32
N LEU A 373 7.71 4.71 7.18
CA LEU A 373 6.79 3.68 6.70
C LEU A 373 7.47 2.54 5.91
N GLY A 374 8.66 2.80 5.34
CA GLY A 374 9.41 1.83 4.57
C GLY A 374 8.93 1.64 3.12
N ASN A 375 9.42 0.57 2.48
CA ASN A 375 9.33 0.38 1.02
C ASN A 375 8.16 -0.52 0.57
N ASN A 376 7.39 -1.09 1.51
CA ASN A 376 6.28 -2.01 1.18
C ASN A 376 4.96 -1.26 0.90
N LYS A 377 5.05 -0.08 0.29
CA LYS A 377 3.92 0.81 0.01
C LYS A 377 4.07 1.45 -1.36
N LYS A 378 2.93 1.78 -1.95
CA LYS A 378 2.82 2.60 -3.16
C LYS A 378 2.53 4.03 -2.79
N TYR A 379 3.20 4.96 -3.45
CA TYR A 379 3.03 6.39 -3.21
C TYR A 379 2.58 7.09 -4.49
N ALA A 380 1.71 8.07 -4.37
CA ALA A 380 1.39 9.00 -5.44
C ALA A 380 1.51 10.43 -4.92
N MET A 381 2.07 11.32 -5.72
CA MET A 381 2.08 12.75 -5.50
C MET A 381 1.07 13.37 -6.45
N VAL A 382 0.09 14.06 -5.89
CA VAL A 382 -1.03 14.63 -6.64
C VAL A 382 -1.04 16.12 -6.43
N VAL A 383 -0.75 16.87 -7.49
CA VAL A 383 -0.93 18.32 -7.50
C VAL A 383 -2.38 18.63 -7.78
N THR A 384 -3.01 19.37 -6.86
CA THR A 384 -4.38 19.87 -6.98
C THR A 384 -4.40 21.27 -7.59
N LYS A 385 -5.58 21.78 -7.97
CA LYS A 385 -5.77 23.14 -8.52
C LYS A 385 -4.94 23.41 -9.79
N THR A 386 -4.79 22.39 -10.65
CA THR A 386 -4.00 22.50 -11.89
C THR A 386 -4.56 23.57 -12.84
N ASP A 387 -5.86 23.80 -12.77
CA ASP A 387 -6.61 24.86 -13.46
C ASP A 387 -6.19 26.27 -13.05
N CYS A 388 -5.60 26.46 -11.87
CA CYS A 388 -4.97 27.74 -11.54
C CYS A 388 -3.72 28.01 -12.38
N TYR A 389 -3.02 26.95 -12.84
CA TYR A 389 -1.79 27.05 -13.61
C TYR A 389 -2.03 27.18 -15.13
N LYS A 390 -3.01 26.44 -15.67
CA LYS A 390 -3.46 26.56 -17.06
C LYS A 390 -4.97 26.40 -17.17
N ASP A 391 -5.58 27.04 -18.16
CA ASP A 391 -6.99 26.81 -18.50
C ASP A 391 -7.17 25.37 -19.04
N LEU A 392 -8.02 24.59 -18.38
CA LEU A 392 -8.26 23.17 -18.69
C LEU A 392 -9.56 22.93 -19.44
N THR A 393 -10.36 23.98 -19.70
CA THR A 393 -11.76 23.86 -20.17
C THR A 393 -11.91 23.00 -21.44
N ASN A 394 -10.93 23.07 -22.35
CA ASN A 394 -10.96 22.35 -23.63
C ASN A 394 -9.90 21.22 -23.71
N ILE A 395 -9.23 20.90 -22.61
CA ILE A 395 -8.15 19.91 -22.58
C ILE A 395 -8.71 18.57 -22.13
N LEU A 396 -8.75 17.60 -23.05
CA LEU A 396 -9.18 16.24 -22.72
C LEU A 396 -8.22 15.57 -21.73
N GLU A 397 -8.75 14.88 -20.72
CA GLU A 397 -7.97 14.27 -19.61
C GLU A 397 -6.87 13.28 -20.03
N ASN A 398 -7.02 12.66 -21.20
CA ASN A 398 -6.11 11.65 -21.75
C ASN A 398 -5.41 12.13 -23.03
N SER A 399 -5.34 13.44 -23.28
CA SER A 399 -4.60 14.01 -24.41
C SER A 399 -3.10 14.12 -24.14
N GLU A 400 -2.30 14.25 -25.19
CA GLU A 400 -0.87 14.59 -25.08
C GLU A 400 -0.66 15.93 -24.36
N GLU A 401 -1.54 16.91 -24.59
CA GLU A 401 -1.50 18.21 -23.93
C GLU A 401 -1.66 18.09 -22.39
N ALA A 402 -2.51 17.18 -21.91
CA ALA A 402 -2.65 16.90 -20.49
C ALA A 402 -1.37 16.33 -19.86
N GLU A 403 -0.64 15.48 -20.61
CA GLU A 403 0.64 14.93 -20.20
C GLU A 403 1.76 15.99 -20.23
N GLU A 404 1.71 16.92 -21.18
CA GLU A 404 2.65 18.05 -21.25
C GLU A 404 2.51 18.96 -20.03
N ILE A 405 1.29 19.28 -19.60
CA ILE A 405 1.04 20.07 -18.38
C ILE A 405 1.62 19.38 -17.14
N GLU A 406 1.39 18.07 -17.00
CA GLU A 406 1.95 17.29 -15.89
C GLU A 406 3.48 17.32 -15.91
N LYS A 407 4.08 17.17 -17.09
CA LYS A 407 5.53 17.21 -17.27
C LYS A 407 6.13 18.57 -16.96
N GLU A 408 5.48 19.67 -17.36
CA GLU A 408 5.88 21.03 -17.02
C GLU A 408 5.92 21.24 -15.50
N ILE A 409 4.84 20.87 -14.82
CA ILE A 409 4.75 20.97 -13.36
C ILE A 409 5.82 20.09 -12.70
N TYR A 410 5.98 18.86 -13.16
CA TYR A 410 7.03 17.96 -12.67
C TYR A 410 8.43 18.60 -12.79
N GLN A 411 8.73 19.22 -13.94
CA GLN A 411 10.01 19.90 -14.16
C GLN A 411 10.24 21.06 -13.18
N ILE A 412 9.20 21.83 -12.84
CA ILE A 412 9.29 22.87 -11.81
C ILE A 412 9.70 22.24 -10.47
N LEU A 413 9.02 21.17 -10.05
CA LEU A 413 9.30 20.50 -8.78
C LEU A 413 10.70 19.88 -8.74
N THR A 414 11.24 19.37 -9.86
CA THR A 414 12.61 18.84 -9.91
C THR A 414 13.71 19.88 -9.66
N GLN A 415 13.38 21.17 -9.66
CA GLN A 415 14.33 22.21 -9.24
C GLN A 415 14.58 22.22 -7.72
N LEU A 416 13.74 21.52 -6.95
CA LEU A 416 13.87 21.36 -5.50
C LEU A 416 14.71 20.13 -5.18
N THR A 417 15.73 20.31 -4.35
CA THR A 417 16.60 19.20 -3.90
C THR A 417 15.82 18.17 -3.06
N THR A 418 14.84 18.62 -2.27
CA THR A 418 13.98 17.74 -1.48
C THR A 418 13.08 16.88 -2.36
N PHE A 419 12.51 17.42 -3.44
CA PHE A 419 11.73 16.62 -4.40
C PHE A 419 12.60 15.59 -5.14
N LYS A 420 13.79 16.00 -5.62
CA LYS A 420 14.77 15.07 -6.22
C LYS A 420 15.18 13.94 -5.28
N ALA A 421 15.30 14.21 -3.97
CA ALA A 421 15.57 13.16 -3.00
C ALA A 421 14.43 12.12 -2.92
N LEU A 422 13.17 12.55 -3.08
CA LEU A 422 12.01 11.64 -3.17
C LEU A 422 12.02 10.84 -4.47
N GLU A 423 12.36 11.47 -5.60
CA GLU A 423 12.52 10.79 -6.88
C GLU A 423 13.62 9.71 -6.83
N HIS A 424 14.79 10.02 -6.25
CA HIS A 424 15.84 9.01 -6.07
C HIS A 424 15.39 7.86 -5.16
N ARG A 425 14.51 8.14 -4.21
CA ARG A 425 13.88 7.14 -3.35
C ARG A 425 12.85 6.28 -4.10
N ALA A 426 12.21 6.81 -5.14
CA ALA A 426 11.30 6.05 -5.99
C ALA A 426 11.97 4.81 -6.64
N ASN A 427 13.30 4.78 -6.73
CA ASN A 427 14.04 3.57 -7.11
C ASN A 427 13.88 2.39 -6.14
N LYS A 428 13.45 2.65 -4.89
CA LYS A 428 13.23 1.65 -3.83
C LYS A 428 11.76 1.39 -3.55
N SER A 429 10.85 2.28 -3.96
CA SER A 429 9.40 2.20 -3.72
C SER A 429 8.65 2.81 -4.91
N THR A 430 7.61 2.15 -5.40
CA THR A 430 6.84 2.66 -6.55
C THR A 430 6.19 4.01 -6.21
N MET A 431 6.56 5.05 -6.95
CA MET A 431 6.06 6.42 -6.79
C MET A 431 5.49 6.91 -8.11
N HIS A 432 4.28 7.47 -8.06
CA HIS A 432 3.61 8.08 -9.21
C HIS A 432 3.45 9.58 -9.00
N PHE A 433 3.32 10.32 -10.09
CA PHE A 433 3.04 11.75 -10.08
C PHE A 433 1.82 12.01 -10.95
N TYR A 434 0.89 12.84 -10.47
CA TYR A 434 -0.32 13.22 -11.19
C TYR A 434 -0.65 14.69 -10.95
N THR A 435 -1.29 15.32 -11.93
CA THR A 435 -1.92 16.64 -11.80
C THR A 435 -3.42 16.50 -11.99
N VAL A 436 -4.20 17.18 -11.14
CA VAL A 436 -5.67 17.14 -11.19
C VAL A 436 -6.28 18.52 -10.94
N SER A 437 -7.52 18.67 -11.38
CA SER A 437 -8.41 19.78 -11.01
C SER A 437 -9.79 19.26 -10.67
N VAL A 438 -10.45 19.91 -9.70
CA VAL A 438 -11.81 19.57 -9.27
C VAL A 438 -12.85 20.26 -10.15
N ASP A 439 -12.49 21.39 -10.75
CA ASP A 439 -13.34 22.14 -11.68
C ASP A 439 -12.49 22.69 -12.82
N ALA A 440 -12.38 21.93 -13.90
CA ALA A 440 -11.63 22.36 -15.08
C ALA A 440 -12.27 23.52 -15.85
N THR A 441 -13.43 24.05 -15.43
CA THR A 441 -14.23 25.02 -16.19
C THR A 441 -14.39 26.38 -15.51
N ALA A 442 -13.93 26.56 -14.27
CA ALA A 442 -14.21 27.76 -13.48
C ALA A 442 -13.04 28.24 -12.59
N ASN A 443 -13.33 29.11 -11.63
CA ASN A 443 -12.37 29.73 -10.73
C ASN A 443 -11.72 28.71 -9.79
N CYS A 444 -10.43 28.45 -10.01
CA CYS A 444 -9.66 27.39 -9.37
C CYS A 444 -9.53 27.43 -7.84
N ARG A 445 -9.77 28.60 -7.23
CA ARG A 445 -9.66 28.78 -5.77
C ARG A 445 -10.98 28.57 -5.04
N THR A 446 -12.09 28.76 -5.74
CA THR A 446 -13.45 28.58 -5.22
C THR A 446 -14.29 27.89 -6.27
N PRO A 447 -14.06 26.58 -6.50
CA PRO A 447 -14.88 25.78 -7.41
C PRO A 447 -16.36 25.96 -7.08
N GLN A 448 -17.14 26.33 -8.07
CA GLN A 448 -18.59 26.50 -7.95
C GLN A 448 -19.33 25.35 -8.61
N GLN A 449 -18.63 24.41 -9.24
CA GLN A 449 -19.15 23.20 -9.83
C GLN A 449 -18.10 22.08 -9.66
N ILE A 450 -18.50 20.84 -9.93
CA ILE A 450 -17.61 19.68 -9.92
C ILE A 450 -17.48 19.18 -11.35
N TYR A 451 -16.38 19.57 -12.00
CA TYR A 451 -15.92 19.03 -13.27
C TYR A 451 -14.53 18.45 -13.10
N PRO A 452 -14.43 17.23 -12.52
CA PRO A 452 -13.16 16.62 -12.23
C PRO A 452 -12.36 16.44 -13.52
N TRP A 453 -11.08 16.79 -13.47
CA TRP A 453 -10.12 16.57 -14.54
C TRP A 453 -8.99 15.69 -14.05
N ARG A 454 -8.80 14.55 -14.72
CA ARG A 454 -7.79 13.50 -14.44
C ARG A 454 -7.91 12.81 -13.09
N PHE A 455 -9.04 12.97 -12.40
CA PHE A 455 -9.36 12.18 -11.21
C PHE A 455 -9.52 10.68 -11.52
N ASP A 456 -9.73 10.31 -12.79
CA ASP A 456 -9.67 8.93 -13.27
C ASP A 456 -8.30 8.27 -13.00
N LYS A 457 -7.19 9.03 -13.06
CA LYS A 457 -5.84 8.53 -12.76
C LYS A 457 -5.68 8.21 -11.27
N ILE A 458 -6.21 9.07 -10.40
CA ILE A 458 -6.22 8.82 -8.95
C ILE A 458 -7.06 7.59 -8.63
N ALA A 459 -8.24 7.48 -9.24
CA ALA A 459 -9.10 6.32 -9.05
C ALA A 459 -8.44 5.03 -9.58
N LYS A 460 -7.79 5.04 -10.74
CA LYS A 460 -7.01 3.89 -11.26
C LYS A 460 -5.82 3.53 -10.37
N PHE A 461 -5.16 4.51 -9.76
CA PHE A 461 -4.11 4.23 -8.79
C PHE A 461 -4.69 3.54 -7.54
N ALA A 462 -5.86 3.98 -7.09
CA ALA A 462 -6.54 3.42 -5.93
C ALA A 462 -7.07 2.00 -6.17
N PHE A 463 -7.78 1.77 -7.28
CA PHE A 463 -8.41 0.50 -7.65
C PHE A 463 -7.47 -0.39 -8.45
#